data_AF-X1LN07-F1
#
_entry.id   AF-X1LN07-F1
#
_cell.length_a   1.000
_cell.length_b   1.000
_cell.length_c   1.000
_cell.angle_alpha   90.00
_cell.angle_beta   90.00
_cell.angle_gamma   90.00
#
_symmetry.space_group_name_H-M   'P 1'
#
loop_
_entity.id
_entity.type
_entity.pdbx_description
1 polymer ?
#
loop_
_entity_poly.entity_id
_entity_poly.type
_entity_poly.pdbx_seq_one_letter_code
_entity_poly.pdbx_strand_id
1 'polypeptide(L)' 'YSGDFREQLNELDKNKAYLVYCRTGGRSKAAVDLMKELGFGQIYNISDGINDWKKEGMPTVK' A
#
# COMPACT_ATOMS: atom_id res chain seq x y z
N TYR A 1 -2.20 9.54 7.84
CA TYR A 1 -1.61 10.05 6.59
C TYR A 1 -1.74 11.56 6.61
N SER A 2 -1.01 12.28 5.75
CA SER A 2 -1.18 13.73 5.61
C SER A 2 -2.59 14.08 5.11
N GLY A 3 -3.00 15.34 5.28
CA GLY A 3 -4.34 15.79 4.90
C GLY A 3 -4.62 15.70 3.40
N ASP A 4 -3.59 15.71 2.57
CA ASP A 4 -3.62 15.66 1.10
C ASP A 4 -3.46 14.24 0.52
N PHE A 5 -3.38 13.22 1.36
CA PHE A 5 -3.11 11.85 0.91
C PHE A 5 -4.23 11.29 0.01
N ARG A 6 -5.48 11.69 0.25
CA ARG A 6 -6.63 11.24 -0.56
C ARG A 6 -6.56 11.83 -1.97
N GLU A 7 -6.13 13.08 -2.09
CA GLU A 7 -5.96 13.80 -3.35
C GLU A 7 -4.85 13.14 -4.17
N GLN A 8 -3.70 12.85 -3.54
CA GLN A 8 -2.59 12.12 -4.17
C GLN A 8 -3.01 10.74 -4.70
N LEU A 9 -3.88 10.01 -3.98
CA LEU A 9 -4.40 8.73 -4.47
C LEU A 9 -5.31 8.91 -5.70
N ASN A 10 -6.05 10.00 -5.83
CA ASN A 10 -6.91 10.23 -7.00
C ASN A 10 -6.12 10.52 -8.28
N GLU A 11 -4.84 10.89 -8.18
CA GLU A 11 -3.96 11.10 -9.33
C GLU A 11 -3.44 9.78 -9.93
N LEU A 12 -3.63 8.65 -9.23
CA LEU A 12 -3.19 7.34 -9.67
C LEU A 12 -4.21 6.66 -10.60
N ASP A 13 -3.73 5.82 -11.51
CA ASP A 13 -4.55 5.02 -12.42
C ASP A 13 -5.22 3.84 -11.70
N LYS A 14 -6.54 3.95 -11.48
CA LYS A 14 -7.35 2.98 -10.74
C LYS A 14 -7.44 1.59 -11.38
N ASN A 15 -7.04 1.44 -12.64
CA ASN A 15 -7.07 0.17 -13.36
C ASN A 15 -5.79 -0.65 -13.20
N LYS A 16 -4.72 -0.05 -12.65
CA LYS A 16 -3.46 -0.76 -12.39
C LYS A 16 -3.55 -1.62 -11.13
N ALA A 17 -2.70 -2.63 -11.09
CA ALA A 17 -2.47 -3.42 -9.90
C ALA A 17 -1.50 -2.69 -8.95
N TYR A 18 -1.89 -2.54 -7.69
CA TYR A 18 -1.08 -1.94 -6.64
C TYR A 18 -0.77 -2.95 -5.55
N LEU A 19 0.50 -3.08 -5.21
CA LEU A 19 0.96 -3.78 -4.01
C LEU A 19 1.40 -2.76 -2.98
N VAL A 20 0.68 -2.68 -1.87
CA VAL A 20 0.87 -1.68 -0.82
C VAL A 20 1.50 -2.34 0.41
N TYR A 21 2.51 -1.69 0.98
CA TYR A 21 3.19 -2.17 2.18
C TYR A 21 3.54 -1.01 3.11
N CYS A 22 3.77 -1.33 4.39
CA CYS A 22 4.38 -0.39 5.32
C CYS A 22 5.40 -1.13 6.20
N ARG A 23 5.72 -0.62 7.39
CA ARG A 23 6.69 -1.29 8.28
C ARG A 23 6.19 -2.63 8.82
N THR A 24 4.92 -2.70 9.24
CA THR A 24 4.31 -3.82 9.99
C THR A 24 2.83 -4.04 9.65
N GLY A 25 2.40 -3.71 8.43
CA GLY A 25 1.01 -3.92 7.97
C GLY A 25 -0.05 -2.88 8.33
N GLY A 26 0.01 -2.25 9.50
CA GLY A 26 -1.09 -1.42 10.01
C GLY A 26 -1.45 -0.20 9.15
N ARG A 27 -0.44 0.54 8.68
CA ARG A 27 -0.66 1.75 7.85
C ARG A 27 -1.08 1.40 6.43
N SER A 28 -0.51 0.35 5.86
CA SER A 28 -0.85 -0.10 4.51
C SER A 28 -2.27 -0.65 4.46
N LYS A 29 -2.75 -1.32 5.53
CA LYS A 29 -4.16 -1.71 5.65
C LYS A 29 -5.10 -0.51 5.51
N ALA A 30 -4.86 0.55 6.28
CA ALA A 30 -5.70 1.74 6.23
C ALA A 30 -5.65 2.46 4.86
N ALA A 31 -4.48 2.48 4.21
CA ALA A 31 -4.35 3.00 2.85
C ALA A 31 -5.11 2.15 1.83
N VAL A 32 -5.04 0.81 1.91
CA VAL A 32 -5.77 -0.08 1.01
C VAL A 32 -7.29 0.06 1.18
N ASP A 33 -7.77 0.21 2.42
CA ASP A 33 -9.19 0.43 2.68
C ASP A 33 -9.67 1.75 2.03
N LEU A 34 -8.89 2.84 2.13
CA LEU A 34 -9.15 4.09 1.41
C LEU A 34 -9.08 3.93 -0.13
N MET A 35 -8.10 3.21 -0.67
CA MET A 35 -8.00 3.00 -2.12
C MET A 35 -9.20 2.19 -2.66
N LYS A 36 -9.74 1.24 -1.89
CA LYS A 36 -10.98 0.54 -2.26
C LYS A 36 -12.17 1.49 -2.31
N GLU A 37 -12.31 2.39 -1.32
CA GLU A 37 -13.34 3.43 -1.33
C GLU A 37 -13.22 4.37 -2.54
N LEU A 38 -12.00 4.61 -3.02
CA LEU A 38 -11.73 5.44 -4.20
C LEU A 38 -11.95 4.69 -5.53
N GLY A 39 -12.25 3.39 -5.51
CA GLY A 39 -12.61 2.60 -6.70
C GLY A 39 -11.44 1.95 -7.42
N PHE A 40 -10.31 1.72 -6.75
CA PHE A 40 -9.21 0.95 -7.33
C PHE A 40 -9.58 -0.53 -7.46
N GLY A 41 -9.31 -1.11 -8.63
CA GLY A 41 -9.78 -2.47 -8.96
C GLY A 41 -8.89 -3.59 -8.43
N GLN A 42 -7.56 -3.41 -8.49
CA GLN A 42 -6.59 -4.45 -8.15
C GLN A 42 -5.61 -3.95 -7.09
N ILE A 43 -5.84 -4.32 -5.83
CA ILE A 43 -5.06 -3.83 -4.69
C ILE A 43 -4.72 -4.99 -3.75
N TYR A 44 -3.44 -5.10 -3.40
CA TYR A 44 -2.90 -6.14 -2.54
C TYR A 44 -2.14 -5.49 -1.38
N ASN A 45 -2.26 -6.07 -0.18
CA ASN A 45 -1.54 -5.60 1.00
C ASN A 45 -0.49 -6.63 1.41
N ILE A 46 0.75 -6.21 1.64
CA ILE A 46 1.74 -7.02 2.36
C ILE A 46 1.44 -6.87 3.85
N SER A 47 0.66 -7.82 4.39
CA SER A 47 0.09 -7.77 5.74
C SER A 47 1.14 -7.69 6.84
N ASP A 48 2.29 -8.34 6.68
CA ASP A 48 3.36 -8.33 7.69
C ASP A 48 4.36 -7.17 7.50
N GLY A 49 4.20 -6.42 6.41
CA GLY A 49 5.03 -5.28 6.06
C GLY A 49 6.45 -5.65 5.60
N ILE A 50 7.26 -4.62 5.37
CA ILE A 50 8.62 -4.77 4.84
C ILE A 50 9.60 -5.40 5.85
N ASN A 51 9.25 -5.41 7.15
CA ASN A 51 10.07 -6.07 8.16
C ASN A 51 10.14 -7.59 7.90
N ASP A 52 8.99 -8.20 7.61
CA ASP A 52 8.92 -9.64 7.35
C ASP A 52 9.51 -9.99 5.99
N TRP A 53 9.28 -9.16 4.97
CA TRP A 53 10.00 -9.25 3.68
C TRP A 53 11.53 -9.33 3.88
N LYS A 54 12.09 -8.45 4.72
CA LYS A 54 13.52 -8.46 5.04
C LYS A 54 13.92 -9.69 5.86
N LYS A 55 13.07 -10.12 6.79
CA LYS A 55 13.31 -11.31 7.64
C LYS A 55 13.39 -12.59 6.82
N GLU A 56 12.61 -12.68 5.74
CA GLU A 56 12.63 -13.78 4.77
C GLU A 56 13.84 -13.72 3.83
N GLY A 57 14.70 -12.71 3.96
CA GLY A 57 15.90 -12.56 3.12
C GLY A 57 15.61 -12.03 1.72
N MET A 58 14.42 -11.48 1.49
CA MET A 58 14.04 -10.93 0.20
C MET A 58 14.80 -9.63 -0.10
N PRO A 59 15.12 -9.34 -1.37
CA PRO A 59 15.95 -8.21 -1.74
C PRO A 59 15.29 -6.87 -1.43
N THR A 60 16.09 -5.90 -1.00
CA THR A 60 15.70 -4.48 -0.87
C THR A 60 16.79 -3.60 -1.44
N VAL A 61 16.40 -2.52 -2.12
CA VAL A 61 17.33 -1.47 -2.57
C VAL A 61 17.27 -0.31 -1.57
N LYS A 62 18.41 0.31 -1.28
CA LYS A 62 18.51 1.49 -0.42
C LYS A 62 18.42 2.77 -1.24
#